data_AF-A0A8A6W697-F1
#
_entry.id   AF-A0A8A6W697-F1
#
_cell.length_a   1.000
_cell.length_b   1.000
_cell.length_c   1.000
_cell.angle_alpha   90.00
_cell.angle_beta   90.00
_cell.angle_gamma   90.00
#
_symmetry.space_group_name_H-M   'P 1'
#
loop_
_entity.id
_entity.type
_entity.pdbx_description
1 polymer ?
#
loop_
_entity_poly.entity_id
_entity_poly.type
_entity_poly.pdbx_seq_one_letter_code
_entity_poly.pdbx_strand_id
1 'polypeptide(L)'
;MREKVSAPKTPAELADMIRRNPHLDLDPIREFLAAAMGAIDTLPPGPAPQLVAPSVELDDVTVTVWLTVSDPSYLGTFDRTAETRMVQVSIHARSDHAPGTDRSELRRPAVRLPVDEQIAWVRVVLGDLSDYAYRVVSEWGRYHVRPEFFVVFIDRDGTLRLAPSDFQWVLISGGRRAYPEKLLPDDPELLAYLRTHGELIPADLVPHPQASPSQVWAHQFVSHLTATIADELGRLQHDRWFTFDEISLHGHSKVLVRYTWHLVDGDKAYEFDIDLAGVREQRLRLFDDPRARTAATSIASLPFDQPVFRAPEVIDGVTWIRFGASE
;
A
#
# COMPACT_ATOMS: atom_id res chain seq x y z
N MET A 1 18.52 -12.42 44.23
CA MET A 1 19.25 -11.57 43.26
C MET A 1 18.27 -10.51 42.80
N ARG A 2 18.42 -9.25 43.23
CA ARG A 2 17.52 -8.17 42.78
C ARG A 2 17.95 -7.81 41.37
N GLU A 3 17.15 -8.17 40.37
CA GLU A 3 17.30 -7.64 39.02
C GLU A 3 17.36 -6.12 39.12
N LYS A 4 18.44 -5.54 38.59
CA LYS A 4 18.54 -4.11 38.36
C LYS A 4 17.50 -3.82 37.28
N VAL A 5 16.33 -3.33 37.67
CA VAL A 5 15.39 -2.74 36.72
C VAL A 5 16.11 -1.53 36.14
N SER A 6 16.69 -1.70 34.95
CA SER A 6 17.23 -0.58 34.18
C SER A 6 16.09 0.41 33.94
N ALA A 7 16.39 1.71 33.96
CA ALA A 7 15.40 2.71 33.56
C ALA A 7 14.87 2.35 32.15
N PRO A 8 13.56 2.52 31.88
CA PRO A 8 13.01 2.29 30.55
C PRO A 8 13.70 3.23 29.56
N LYS A 9 14.19 2.68 28.45
CA LYS A 9 14.87 3.44 27.41
C LYS A 9 13.83 4.13 26.53
N THR A 10 14.14 5.34 26.11
CA THR A 10 13.32 6.09 25.15
C THR A 10 13.45 5.53 23.74
N PRO A 11 12.47 5.77 22.84
CA PRO A 11 12.58 5.38 21.43
C PRO A 11 13.84 5.93 20.72
N ALA A 12 14.31 7.12 21.11
CA ALA A 12 15.52 7.72 20.57
C ALA A 12 16.79 6.94 20.99
N GLU A 13 16.91 6.58 22.27
CA GLU A 13 18.03 5.77 22.78
C GLU A 13 18.05 4.38 22.13
N LEU A 14 16.86 3.77 21.95
CA LEU A 14 16.72 2.48 21.27
C LEU A 14 17.09 2.58 19.79
N ALA A 15 16.69 3.65 19.09
CA ALA A 15 17.04 3.86 17.69
C ALA A 15 18.56 3.98 17.52
N ASP A 16 19.23 4.68 18.43
CA ASP A 16 20.69 4.78 18.45
C ASP A 16 21.37 3.43 18.70
N MET A 17 20.82 2.60 19.58
CA MET A 17 21.33 1.24 19.78
C MET A 17 21.20 0.39 18.52
N ILE A 18 20.05 0.45 17.84
CA ILE A 18 19.80 -0.27 16.58
C ILE A 18 20.78 0.20 15.50
N ARG A 19 20.95 1.51 15.30
CA ARG A 19 21.88 2.07 14.29
C ARG A 19 23.34 1.69 14.51
N ARG A 20 23.75 1.47 15.76
CA ARG A 20 25.11 1.05 16.10
C ARG A 20 25.36 -0.44 15.83
N ASN A 21 24.36 -1.21 15.42
CA ASN A 21 24.55 -2.60 15.04
C ASN A 21 25.38 -2.67 13.74
N PRO A 22 26.61 -3.22 13.78
CA PRO A 22 27.52 -3.24 12.64
C PRO A 22 27.06 -4.14 11.50
N HIS A 23 26.06 -4.99 11.73
CA HIS A 23 25.49 -5.90 10.75
C HIS A 23 24.20 -5.37 10.11
N LEU A 24 23.73 -4.19 10.54
CA LEU A 24 22.53 -3.58 9.98
C LEU A 24 22.90 -2.72 8.77
N ASP A 25 22.59 -3.24 7.58
CA ASP A 25 22.69 -2.48 6.34
C ASP A 25 21.36 -1.77 6.05
N LEU A 26 21.39 -0.43 6.02
CA LEU A 26 20.21 0.42 5.76
C LEU A 26 20.17 0.93 4.32
N ASP A 27 21.19 0.66 3.50
CA ASP A 27 21.28 1.24 2.16
C ASP A 27 20.14 0.80 1.24
N PRO A 28 19.68 -0.47 1.24
CA PRO A 28 18.50 -0.88 0.45
C PRO A 28 17.22 -0.10 0.81
N ILE A 29 17.07 0.25 2.08
CA ILE A 29 15.92 1.01 2.58
C ILE A 29 16.00 2.47 2.14
N ARG A 30 17.20 3.07 2.22
CA ARG A 30 17.45 4.43 1.77
C ARG A 30 17.23 4.58 0.27
N GLU A 31 17.72 3.65 -0.52
CA GLU A 31 17.52 3.62 -1.97
C GLU A 31 16.03 3.49 -2.31
N PHE A 32 15.31 2.61 -1.62
CA PHE A 32 13.87 2.44 -1.81
C PHE A 32 13.07 3.69 -1.46
N LEU A 33 13.37 4.33 -0.32
CA LEU A 33 12.71 5.59 0.08
C LEU A 33 13.06 6.74 -0.88
N ALA A 34 14.29 6.82 -1.35
CA ALA A 34 14.69 7.81 -2.36
C ALA A 34 13.92 7.62 -3.67
N ALA A 35 13.73 6.36 -4.13
CA ALA A 35 12.88 6.06 -5.28
C ALA A 35 11.40 6.40 -5.01
N ALA A 36 10.91 6.17 -3.79
CA ALA A 36 9.54 6.49 -3.40
C ALA A 36 9.25 8.00 -3.37
N MET A 37 10.27 8.83 -3.09
CA MET A 37 10.22 10.30 -3.17
C MET A 37 10.41 10.83 -4.60
N GLY A 38 10.72 9.96 -5.57
CA GLY A 38 10.82 10.28 -6.99
C GLY A 38 9.56 9.90 -7.79
N ALA A 39 9.67 9.82 -9.12
CA ALA A 39 8.59 9.29 -9.96
C ALA A 39 8.37 7.79 -9.67
N ILE A 40 7.11 7.32 -9.55
CA ILE A 40 6.80 5.88 -9.30
C ILE A 40 7.52 4.97 -10.30
N ASP A 41 7.66 5.42 -11.54
CA ASP A 41 8.30 4.68 -12.63
C ASP A 41 9.79 4.40 -12.39
N THR A 42 10.37 4.92 -11.29
CA THR A 42 11.75 4.67 -10.85
C THR A 42 11.87 3.63 -9.73
N LEU A 43 10.74 3.12 -9.20
CA LEU A 43 10.79 2.01 -8.25
C LEU A 43 11.29 0.75 -8.96
N PRO A 44 12.40 0.16 -8.51
CA PRO A 44 12.95 -1.02 -9.17
C PRO A 44 11.95 -2.18 -9.08
N PRO A 45 11.71 -2.94 -10.18
CA PRO A 45 10.92 -4.15 -10.12
C PRO A 45 11.63 -5.16 -9.22
N GLY A 46 11.00 -5.52 -8.10
CA GLY A 46 11.60 -6.41 -7.10
C GLY A 46 10.79 -6.45 -5.80
N PRO A 47 11.12 -7.38 -4.88
CA PRO A 47 10.49 -7.40 -3.56
C PRO A 47 10.83 -6.12 -2.80
N ALA A 48 9.84 -5.62 -2.06
CA ALA A 48 10.01 -4.59 -1.04
C ALA A 48 11.24 -4.88 -0.16
N PRO A 49 12.06 -3.87 0.20
CA PRO A 49 13.24 -4.09 1.02
C PRO A 49 12.84 -4.59 2.41
N GLN A 50 13.69 -5.48 2.93
CA GLN A 50 13.52 -6.13 4.23
C GLN A 50 14.78 -5.90 5.07
N LEU A 51 14.59 -5.57 6.34
CA LEU A 51 15.64 -5.62 7.35
C LEU A 51 15.35 -6.75 8.33
N VAL A 52 16.39 -7.48 8.72
CA VAL A 52 16.33 -8.53 9.75
C VAL A 52 17.44 -8.28 10.76
N ALA A 53 17.08 -8.18 12.04
CA ALA A 53 18.01 -7.86 13.11
C ALA A 53 17.47 -8.35 14.47
N PRO A 54 18.33 -8.56 15.47
CA PRO A 54 17.87 -8.90 16.82
C PRO A 54 17.10 -7.72 17.45
N SER A 55 16.18 -8.05 18.34
CA SER A 55 15.57 -7.07 19.24
C SER A 55 16.62 -6.50 20.20
N VAL A 56 16.46 -5.22 20.55
CA VAL A 56 17.34 -4.51 21.50
C VAL A 56 16.80 -4.49 22.93
N GLU A 57 15.52 -4.89 23.12
CA GLU A 57 14.86 -4.96 24.43
C GLU A 57 14.45 -6.39 24.82
N LEU A 58 14.29 -7.31 23.87
CA LEU A 58 13.93 -8.71 24.11
C LEU A 58 15.06 -9.65 23.71
N ASP A 59 15.46 -10.51 24.64
CA ASP A 59 16.41 -11.59 24.37
C ASP A 59 15.80 -12.64 23.43
N ASP A 60 16.64 -13.23 22.56
CA ASP A 60 16.28 -14.32 21.64
C ASP A 60 15.05 -14.02 20.75
N VAL A 61 14.93 -12.76 20.32
CA VAL A 61 13.89 -12.31 19.39
C VAL A 61 14.54 -11.72 18.16
N THR A 62 14.15 -12.22 16.99
CA THR A 62 14.47 -11.61 15.70
C THR A 62 13.33 -10.68 15.28
N VAL A 63 13.70 -9.45 14.93
CA VAL A 63 12.82 -8.43 14.34
C VAL A 63 13.01 -8.42 12.83
N THR A 64 11.90 -8.32 12.11
CA THR A 64 11.86 -8.13 10.66
C THR A 64 11.05 -6.90 10.33
N VAL A 65 11.62 -5.98 9.56
CA VAL A 65 10.98 -4.75 9.11
C VAL A 65 10.86 -4.75 7.60
N TRP A 66 9.65 -4.54 7.09
CA TRP A 66 9.34 -4.44 5.66
C TRP A 66 8.81 -3.06 5.32
N LEU A 67 9.15 -2.56 4.13
CA LEU A 67 8.59 -1.31 3.61
C LEU A 67 7.85 -1.55 2.30
N THR A 68 6.66 -0.98 2.17
CA THR A 68 5.90 -1.00 0.92
C THR A 68 5.47 0.41 0.55
N VAL A 69 5.31 0.67 -0.74
CA VAL A 69 4.83 1.94 -1.27
C VAL A 69 3.57 1.67 -2.07
N SER A 70 2.52 2.46 -1.83
CA SER A 70 1.25 2.35 -2.56
C SER A 70 0.61 3.70 -2.78
N ASP A 71 -0.37 3.76 -3.67
CA ASP A 71 -1.21 4.94 -3.90
C ASP A 71 -2.35 4.98 -2.87
N PRO A 72 -2.39 5.98 -1.94
CA PRO A 72 -3.41 6.11 -0.91
C PRO A 72 -4.57 7.02 -1.31
N SER A 73 -4.61 7.47 -2.56
CA SER A 73 -5.88 7.72 -3.26
C SER A 73 -6.87 6.59 -2.94
N TYR A 74 -8.17 6.61 -3.13
CA TYR A 74 -9.07 5.48 -2.72
C TYR A 74 -9.14 5.19 -1.20
N LEU A 75 -8.12 5.49 -0.40
CA LEU A 75 -8.14 5.31 1.05
C LEU A 75 -8.56 6.58 1.80
N GLY A 76 -8.54 7.76 1.19
CA GLY A 76 -9.03 9.00 1.83
C GLY A 76 -8.99 10.20 0.88
N THR A 77 -9.45 11.35 1.36
CA THR A 77 -9.46 12.61 0.58
C THR A 77 -8.07 13.27 0.60
N PHE A 78 -7.15 12.73 -0.20
CA PHE A 78 -5.88 13.39 -0.52
C PHE A 78 -6.01 14.36 -1.68
N ASP A 79 -5.18 15.40 -1.72
CA ASP A 79 -4.94 16.18 -2.94
C ASP A 79 -4.34 15.24 -3.98
N ARG A 80 -5.18 14.82 -4.90
CA ARG A 80 -4.82 13.82 -5.89
C ARG A 80 -3.89 14.38 -6.98
N THR A 81 -3.66 15.69 -7.04
CA THR A 81 -2.67 16.34 -7.92
C THR A 81 -1.27 16.33 -7.33
N ALA A 82 -1.17 16.26 -6.00
CA ALA A 82 0.10 16.08 -5.29
C ALA A 82 0.71 14.70 -5.55
N GLU A 83 -0.08 13.75 -6.08
CA GLU A 83 0.36 12.39 -6.33
C GLU A 83 0.94 11.73 -5.08
N THR A 84 0.22 11.88 -3.96
CA THR A 84 0.62 11.30 -2.68
C THR A 84 0.91 9.81 -2.81
N ARG A 85 1.94 9.35 -2.11
CA ARG A 85 2.34 7.97 -1.89
C ARG A 85 2.24 7.69 -0.41
N MET A 86 1.85 6.48 -0.09
CA MET A 86 1.88 5.96 1.27
C MET A 86 3.01 4.97 1.39
N VAL A 87 3.97 5.28 2.26
CA VAL A 87 4.98 4.32 2.70
C VAL A 87 4.43 3.62 3.93
N GLN A 88 4.27 2.31 3.85
CA GLN A 88 3.85 1.48 4.96
C GLN A 88 5.04 0.66 5.46
N VAL A 89 5.38 0.84 6.74
CA VAL A 89 6.36 0.06 7.49
C VAL A 89 5.62 -1.05 8.23
N SER A 90 6.04 -2.30 8.04
CA SER A 90 5.48 -3.47 8.74
C SER A 90 6.55 -4.09 9.60
N ILE A 91 6.32 -4.16 10.91
CA ILE A 91 7.26 -4.71 11.89
C ILE A 91 6.75 -6.05 12.41
N HIS A 92 7.56 -7.07 12.27
CA HIS A 92 7.31 -8.42 12.77
C HIS A 92 8.38 -8.76 13.79
N ALA A 93 8.01 -9.48 14.86
CA ALA A 93 8.97 -10.10 15.75
C ALA A 93 8.62 -11.55 16.00
N ARG A 94 9.64 -12.40 16.03
CA ARG A 94 9.51 -13.82 16.29
C ARG A 94 10.58 -14.28 17.28
N SER A 95 10.21 -15.18 18.17
CA SER A 95 11.17 -15.80 19.07
C SER A 95 12.06 -16.77 18.31
N ASP A 96 13.35 -16.73 18.58
CA ASP A 96 14.33 -17.66 18.02
C ASP A 96 14.22 -19.05 18.65
N HIS A 97 13.45 -19.19 19.73
CA HIS A 97 13.08 -20.46 20.33
C HIS A 97 11.92 -21.11 19.54
N ALA A 98 12.25 -21.94 18.56
CA ALA A 98 11.27 -22.81 17.91
C ALA A 98 11.05 -24.09 18.74
N PRO A 99 9.82 -24.45 19.14
CA PRO A 99 9.53 -25.80 19.61
C PRO A 99 9.54 -26.76 18.42
N GLY A 100 10.69 -27.41 18.17
CA GLY A 100 10.85 -28.44 17.13
C GLY A 100 12.05 -28.23 16.20
N THR A 101 12.38 -29.26 15.42
CA THR A 101 13.55 -29.30 14.52
C THR A 101 13.37 -28.57 13.18
N ASP A 102 12.22 -27.92 12.96
CA ASP A 102 11.88 -27.28 11.69
C ASP A 102 12.23 -25.78 11.73
N ARG A 103 13.28 -25.38 10.99
CA ARG A 103 13.93 -24.06 11.07
C ARG A 103 13.25 -22.93 10.30
N SER A 104 12.11 -23.18 9.64
CA SER A 104 11.42 -22.15 8.86
C SER A 104 11.02 -20.95 9.74
N GLU A 105 11.50 -19.75 9.39
CA GLU A 105 11.22 -18.49 10.11
C GLU A 105 9.72 -18.23 10.28
N LEU A 106 8.91 -18.64 9.29
CA LEU A 106 7.45 -18.49 9.31
C LEU A 106 6.76 -19.36 10.37
N ARG A 107 7.45 -20.35 10.95
CA ARG A 107 6.93 -21.23 12.00
C ARG A 107 7.34 -20.82 13.40
N ARG A 108 8.29 -19.90 13.56
CA ARG A 108 8.70 -19.39 14.88
C ARG A 108 7.56 -18.63 15.56
N PRO A 109 7.34 -18.77 16.88
CA PRO A 109 6.26 -18.07 17.57
C PRO A 109 6.38 -16.55 17.39
N ALA A 110 5.29 -15.89 17.01
CA ALA A 110 5.25 -14.43 16.93
C ALA A 110 5.26 -13.83 18.33
N VAL A 111 6.05 -12.77 18.52
CA VAL A 111 6.22 -12.06 19.80
C VAL A 111 5.82 -10.60 19.61
N ARG A 112 5.23 -9.99 20.64
CA ARG A 112 4.92 -8.56 20.63
C ARG A 112 6.14 -7.78 21.07
N LEU A 113 6.65 -6.89 20.21
CA LEU A 113 7.69 -5.94 20.59
C LEU A 113 7.13 -4.85 21.51
N PRO A 114 7.93 -4.33 22.46
CA PRO A 114 7.60 -3.10 23.17
C PRO A 114 7.33 -1.94 22.21
N VAL A 115 6.35 -1.08 22.51
CA VAL A 115 5.97 0.04 21.64
C VAL A 115 7.14 0.99 21.38
N ASP A 116 7.96 1.25 22.40
CA ASP A 116 9.13 2.13 22.25
C ASP A 116 10.17 1.56 21.26
N GLU A 117 10.35 0.24 21.25
CA GLU A 117 11.22 -0.42 20.26
C GLU A 117 10.59 -0.42 18.87
N GLN A 118 9.26 -0.57 18.75
CA GLN A 118 8.57 -0.42 17.46
C GLN A 118 8.81 0.98 16.88
N ILE A 119 8.63 2.03 17.69
CA ILE A 119 8.88 3.43 17.30
C ILE A 119 10.35 3.64 16.95
N ALA A 120 11.27 3.04 17.70
CA ALA A 120 12.71 3.09 17.41
C ALA A 120 13.02 2.51 16.02
N TRP A 121 12.48 1.33 15.69
CA TRP A 121 12.62 0.75 14.35
C TRP A 121 12.10 1.68 13.25
N VAL A 122 10.93 2.31 13.45
CA VAL A 122 10.38 3.30 12.50
C VAL A 122 11.33 4.48 12.33
N ARG A 123 11.88 5.04 13.41
CA ARG A 123 12.86 6.14 13.37
C ARG A 123 14.16 5.74 12.67
N VAL A 124 14.56 4.47 12.76
CA VAL A 124 15.73 3.96 12.05
C VAL A 124 15.46 3.86 10.55
N VAL A 125 14.32 3.29 10.14
CA VAL A 125 14.05 3.04 8.72
C VAL A 125 13.57 4.28 7.97
N LEU A 126 12.75 5.14 8.60
CA LEU A 126 12.18 6.32 7.97
C LEU A 126 13.03 7.58 8.16
N GLY A 127 13.97 7.59 9.11
CA GLY A 127 14.72 8.80 9.47
C GLY A 127 13.79 9.95 9.82
N ASP A 128 14.03 11.11 9.24
CA ASP A 128 13.25 12.34 9.47
C ASP A 128 11.78 12.20 9.06
N LEU A 129 11.45 11.28 8.15
CA LEU A 129 10.05 11.03 7.76
C LEU A 129 9.21 10.45 8.91
N SER A 130 9.86 9.87 9.93
CA SER A 130 9.17 9.26 11.08
C SER A 130 8.33 10.25 11.89
N ASP A 131 8.68 11.54 11.86
CA ASP A 131 7.91 12.62 12.50
C ASP A 131 6.50 12.76 11.90
N TYR A 132 6.31 12.37 10.64
CA TYR A 132 5.01 12.37 9.96
C TYR A 132 4.29 11.02 10.02
N ALA A 133 4.89 9.98 10.61
CA ALA A 133 4.29 8.67 10.68
C ALA A 133 3.12 8.56 11.67
N TYR A 134 2.22 7.62 11.38
CA TYR A 134 1.12 7.17 12.22
C TYR A 134 1.30 5.68 12.50
N ARG A 135 1.13 5.28 13.74
CA ARG A 135 0.95 3.88 14.11
C ARG A 135 -0.50 3.49 13.86
N VAL A 136 -0.72 2.34 13.24
CA VAL A 136 -2.07 1.82 12.97
C VAL A 136 -2.46 0.84 14.06
N VAL A 137 -3.34 1.25 14.95
CA VAL A 137 -3.81 0.38 16.03
C VAL A 137 -5.07 -0.34 15.59
N SER A 138 -4.97 -1.66 15.47
CA SER A 138 -6.08 -2.53 15.04
C SER A 138 -6.62 -3.38 16.19
N GLU A 139 -7.93 -3.66 16.17
CA GLU A 139 -8.53 -4.60 17.12
C GLU A 139 -8.00 -6.03 16.95
N TRP A 140 -7.57 -6.42 15.74
CA TRP A 140 -6.98 -7.74 15.49
C TRP A 140 -5.74 -8.00 16.34
N GLY A 141 -4.94 -6.96 16.58
CA GLY A 141 -3.79 -7.04 17.47
C GLY A 141 -4.15 -7.41 18.91
N ARG A 142 -5.42 -7.33 19.34
CA ARG A 142 -5.84 -7.78 20.68
C ARG A 142 -6.00 -9.30 20.78
N TYR A 143 -6.27 -9.97 19.65
CA TYR A 143 -6.57 -11.41 19.62
C TYR A 143 -5.39 -12.25 19.16
N HIS A 144 -4.53 -11.69 18.32
CA HIS A 144 -3.36 -12.38 17.77
C HIS A 144 -2.17 -11.43 17.77
N VAL A 145 -0.97 -11.98 18.00
CA VAL A 145 0.27 -11.26 17.71
C VAL A 145 0.37 -11.15 16.19
N ARG A 146 0.27 -9.91 15.69
CA ARG A 146 0.28 -9.56 14.27
C ARG A 146 1.40 -8.58 14.00
N PRO A 147 1.73 -8.36 12.71
CA PRO A 147 2.64 -7.30 12.33
C PRO A 147 2.08 -5.96 12.79
N GLU A 148 2.96 -5.11 13.29
CA GLU A 148 2.62 -3.73 13.66
C GLU A 148 2.85 -2.85 12.43
N PHE A 149 1.86 -2.04 12.08
CA PHE A 149 1.89 -1.20 10.89
C PHE A 149 2.06 0.26 11.24
N PHE A 150 2.94 0.94 10.51
CA PHE A 150 3.11 2.38 10.54
C PHE A 150 3.01 2.92 9.12
N VAL A 151 2.43 4.10 8.96
CA VAL A 151 2.27 4.72 7.65
C VAL A 151 2.74 6.16 7.67
N VAL A 152 3.39 6.60 6.60
CA VAL A 152 3.71 8.00 6.33
C VAL A 152 3.29 8.33 4.91
N PHE A 153 2.88 9.59 4.69
CA PHE A 153 2.44 10.08 3.39
C PHE A 153 3.46 11.09 2.87
N ILE A 154 3.90 10.88 1.63
CA ILE A 154 4.84 11.76 0.91
C ILE A 154 4.23 12.09 -0.44
N ASP A 155 4.34 13.33 -0.90
CA ASP A 155 3.96 13.67 -2.26
C ASP A 155 5.11 13.45 -3.25
N ARG A 156 4.84 13.65 -4.56
CA ARG A 156 5.84 13.43 -5.62
C ARG A 156 7.08 14.30 -5.52
N ASP A 157 6.99 15.41 -4.80
CA ASP A 157 8.09 16.36 -4.61
C ASP A 157 8.87 16.04 -3.31
N GLY A 158 8.52 14.94 -2.63
CA GLY A 158 9.10 14.52 -1.36
C GLY A 158 8.53 15.28 -0.15
N THR A 159 7.48 16.08 -0.33
CA THR A 159 6.88 16.84 0.77
C THR A 159 6.03 15.92 1.64
N LEU A 160 6.26 15.99 2.95
CA LEU A 160 5.54 15.23 3.95
C LEU A 160 4.09 15.72 4.09
N ARG A 161 3.15 14.78 4.17
CA ARG A 161 1.71 15.05 4.26
C ARG A 161 1.11 14.38 5.50
N LEU A 162 0.17 15.06 6.14
CA LEU A 162 -0.68 14.45 7.16
C LEU A 162 -1.83 13.67 6.49
N ALA A 163 -2.36 12.68 7.20
CA ALA A 163 -3.51 11.92 6.71
C ALA A 163 -4.78 12.78 6.72
N PRO A 164 -5.69 12.61 5.75
CA PRO A 164 -6.98 13.26 5.81
C PRO A 164 -7.86 12.60 6.89
N SER A 165 -8.78 13.36 7.45
CA SER A 165 -9.66 12.93 8.56
C SER A 165 -10.57 11.76 8.20
N ASP A 166 -10.81 11.53 6.91
CA ASP A 166 -11.67 10.46 6.37
C ASP A 166 -10.88 9.21 5.91
N PHE A 167 -9.57 9.16 6.20
CA PHE A 167 -8.73 8.05 5.80
C PHE A 167 -9.21 6.70 6.37
N GLN A 168 -9.25 5.67 5.53
CA GLN A 168 -9.80 4.35 5.78
C GLN A 168 -8.77 3.42 6.44
N TRP A 169 -8.39 3.74 7.68
CA TRP A 169 -7.40 2.99 8.48
C TRP A 169 -7.66 1.48 8.57
N VAL A 170 -8.93 1.07 8.55
CA VAL A 170 -9.37 -0.33 8.55
C VAL A 170 -8.75 -1.15 7.41
N LEU A 171 -8.59 -0.56 6.24
CA LEU A 171 -8.08 -1.25 5.05
C LEU A 171 -6.59 -1.55 5.16
N ILE A 172 -5.82 -0.70 5.86
CA ILE A 172 -4.39 -0.94 6.14
C ILE A 172 -4.19 -2.16 7.04
N SER A 173 -5.10 -2.37 8.00
CA SER A 173 -4.98 -3.42 9.02
C SER A 173 -5.62 -4.77 8.66
N GLY A 174 -6.24 -4.89 7.49
CA GLY A 174 -6.92 -6.11 7.05
C GLY A 174 -8.35 -6.29 7.59
N GLY A 175 -9.15 -5.23 7.63
CA GLY A 175 -10.63 -5.35 7.59
C GLY A 175 -11.38 -5.39 8.93
N ARG A 176 -10.79 -4.92 10.03
CA ARG A 176 -11.52 -4.60 11.28
C ARG A 176 -11.27 -3.16 11.73
N ARG A 177 -11.95 -2.72 12.79
CA ARG A 177 -11.71 -1.40 13.39
C ARG A 177 -10.21 -1.16 13.60
N ALA A 178 -9.73 -0.07 13.02
CA ALA A 178 -8.40 0.46 13.21
C ALA A 178 -8.47 1.98 13.29
N TYR A 179 -7.54 2.56 14.04
CA TYR A 179 -7.41 3.99 14.20
C TYR A 179 -5.92 4.37 14.20
N PRO A 180 -5.60 5.62 13.82
CA PRO A 180 -4.25 6.11 13.88
C PRO A 180 -3.88 6.54 15.30
N GLU A 181 -2.64 6.29 15.68
CA GLU A 181 -1.93 7.00 16.76
C GLU A 181 -0.79 7.78 16.11
N LYS A 182 -0.85 9.11 16.14
CA LYS A 182 0.20 9.96 15.61
C LYS A 182 1.48 9.79 16.45
N LEU A 183 2.60 9.52 15.79
CA LEU A 183 3.88 9.52 16.49
C LEU A 183 4.26 10.94 16.89
N LEU A 184 4.77 11.09 18.11
CA LEU A 184 5.25 12.37 18.60
C LEU A 184 6.50 12.77 17.79
N PRO A 185 6.45 13.89 17.06
CA PRO A 185 7.59 14.33 16.27
C PRO A 185 8.69 14.89 17.15
N ASP A 186 9.93 14.70 16.74
CA ASP A 186 11.09 15.36 17.35
C ASP A 186 11.20 16.82 16.87
N ASP A 187 10.68 17.14 15.67
CA ASP A 187 10.57 18.51 15.16
C ASP A 187 9.63 19.37 16.02
N PRO A 188 10.15 20.42 16.70
CA PRO A 188 9.35 21.29 17.55
C PRO A 188 8.37 22.17 16.77
N GLU A 189 8.67 22.53 15.52
CA GLU A 189 7.77 23.34 14.69
C GLU A 189 6.55 22.52 14.28
N LEU A 190 6.77 21.29 13.81
CA LEU A 190 5.69 20.35 13.55
C LEU A 190 4.86 20.08 14.81
N LEU A 191 5.50 19.84 15.96
CA LEU A 191 4.78 19.62 17.21
C LEU A 191 3.88 20.81 17.57
N ALA A 192 4.36 22.04 17.40
CA ALA A 192 3.57 23.25 17.63
C ALA A 192 2.40 23.37 16.63
N TYR A 193 2.64 23.03 15.37
CA TYR A 193 1.61 22.99 14.33
C TYR A 193 0.50 21.98 14.69
N LEU A 194 0.85 20.74 15.04
CA LEU A 194 -0.11 19.67 15.37
C LEU A 194 -0.96 20.02 16.59
N ARG A 195 -0.37 20.68 17.60
CA ARG A 195 -1.11 21.17 18.77
C ARG A 195 -2.19 22.20 18.42
N THR A 196 -1.98 22.95 17.35
CA THR A 196 -2.87 24.05 16.95
C THR A 196 -3.91 23.60 15.92
N HIS A 197 -3.51 22.75 14.96
CA HIS A 197 -4.33 22.39 13.80
C HIS A 197 -4.85 20.95 13.84
N GLY A 198 -4.40 20.15 14.80
CA GLY A 198 -4.73 18.73 14.93
C GLY A 198 -3.75 17.82 14.19
N GLU A 199 -3.94 16.52 14.39
CA GLU A 199 -3.06 15.46 13.86
C GLU A 199 -3.47 14.98 12.46
N LEU A 200 -4.66 15.36 12.00
CA LEU A 200 -5.22 14.99 10.70
C LEU A 200 -5.65 16.25 9.96
N ILE A 201 -5.59 16.23 8.62
CA ILE A 201 -6.11 17.31 7.79
C ILE A 201 -7.62 17.12 7.63
N PRO A 202 -8.46 18.11 7.93
CA PRO A 202 -9.89 18.03 7.63
C PRO A 202 -10.12 17.81 6.14
N ALA A 203 -10.81 16.73 5.78
CA ALA A 203 -11.01 16.32 4.39
C ALA A 203 -11.73 17.40 3.55
N ASP A 204 -12.61 18.19 4.17
CA ASP A 204 -13.34 19.31 3.56
C ASP A 204 -12.44 20.48 3.16
N LEU A 205 -11.22 20.55 3.70
CA LEU A 205 -10.23 21.57 3.36
C LEU A 205 -9.26 21.11 2.25
N VAL A 206 -9.32 19.84 1.85
CA VAL A 206 -8.45 19.31 0.81
C VAL A 206 -9.07 19.61 -0.57
N PRO A 207 -8.34 20.28 -1.48
CA PRO A 207 -8.85 20.52 -2.83
C PRO A 207 -9.18 19.20 -3.53
N HIS A 208 -10.44 19.03 -3.93
CA HIS A 208 -10.84 17.91 -4.77
C HIS A 208 -10.20 18.07 -6.16
N PRO A 209 -9.58 17.01 -6.72
CA PRO A 209 -9.01 17.09 -8.06
C PRO A 209 -10.09 17.48 -9.07
N GLN A 210 -9.78 18.48 -9.90
CA GLN A 210 -10.70 18.85 -10.97
C GLN A 210 -10.85 17.71 -11.96
N ALA A 211 -12.08 17.49 -12.41
CA ALA A 211 -12.38 16.48 -13.39
C ALA A 211 -11.68 16.82 -14.72
N SER A 212 -10.75 15.96 -15.16
CA SER A 212 -10.11 16.09 -16.48
C SER A 212 -11.15 16.15 -17.60
N PRO A 213 -10.93 16.88 -18.71
CA PRO A 213 -11.78 16.78 -19.88
C PRO A 213 -11.93 15.32 -20.34
N SER A 214 -13.11 14.92 -20.82
CA SER A 214 -13.41 13.51 -21.12
C SER A 214 -12.41 12.85 -22.08
N GLN A 215 -11.88 13.59 -23.05
CA GLN A 215 -10.85 13.08 -23.97
C GLN A 215 -9.53 12.76 -23.25
N VAL A 216 -9.05 13.68 -22.40
CA VAL A 216 -7.84 13.49 -21.59
C VAL A 216 -8.03 12.30 -20.66
N TRP A 217 -9.20 12.21 -20.03
CA TRP A 217 -9.55 11.10 -19.15
C TRP A 217 -9.52 9.76 -19.88
N ALA A 218 -10.09 9.67 -21.09
CA ALA A 218 -10.11 8.44 -21.87
C ALA A 218 -8.71 7.95 -22.26
N HIS A 219 -7.82 8.85 -22.69
CA HIS A 219 -6.44 8.50 -23.00
C HIS A 219 -5.67 8.04 -21.74
N GLN A 220 -5.86 8.74 -20.62
CA GLN A 220 -5.26 8.33 -19.35
C GLN A 220 -5.78 6.96 -18.89
N PHE A 221 -7.07 6.68 -19.08
CA PHE A 221 -7.68 5.42 -18.69
C PHE A 221 -7.02 4.25 -19.42
N VAL A 222 -6.94 4.33 -20.75
CA VAL A 222 -6.34 3.27 -21.58
C VAL A 222 -4.87 3.09 -21.24
N SER A 223 -4.12 4.19 -21.09
CA SER A 223 -2.70 4.12 -20.73
C SER A 223 -2.48 3.38 -19.42
N HIS A 224 -3.26 3.68 -18.38
CA HIS A 224 -3.12 3.01 -17.08
C HIS A 224 -3.65 1.57 -17.10
N LEU A 225 -4.69 1.29 -17.88
CA LEU A 225 -5.24 -0.06 -18.04
C LEU A 225 -4.18 -0.96 -18.68
N THR A 226 -3.57 -0.52 -19.78
CA THR A 226 -2.51 -1.26 -20.47
C THR A 226 -1.28 -1.44 -19.59
N ALA A 227 -0.83 -0.39 -18.90
CA ALA A 227 0.32 -0.48 -18.01
C ALA A 227 0.10 -1.47 -16.86
N THR A 228 -1.10 -1.47 -16.26
CA THR A 228 -1.44 -2.40 -15.16
C THR A 228 -1.46 -3.84 -15.65
N ILE A 229 -2.08 -4.12 -16.81
CA ILE A 229 -2.10 -5.47 -17.39
C ILE A 229 -0.67 -5.95 -17.69
N ALA A 230 0.17 -5.09 -18.27
CA ALA A 230 1.56 -5.43 -18.59
C ALA A 230 2.37 -5.77 -17.32
N ASP A 231 2.16 -5.01 -16.24
CA ASP A 231 2.82 -5.25 -14.96
C ASP A 231 2.37 -6.58 -14.32
N GLU A 232 1.06 -6.87 -14.29
CA GLU A 232 0.55 -8.15 -13.78
C GLU A 232 1.06 -9.35 -14.59
N LEU A 233 1.07 -9.24 -15.93
CA LEU A 233 1.66 -10.26 -16.80
C LEU A 233 3.16 -10.46 -16.50
N GLY A 234 3.90 -9.37 -16.25
CA GLY A 234 5.31 -9.43 -15.88
C GLY A 234 5.55 -10.16 -14.56
N ARG A 235 4.66 -9.98 -13.57
CA ARG A 235 4.74 -10.65 -12.26
C ARG A 235 4.45 -12.15 -12.33
N LEU A 236 3.63 -12.59 -13.28
CA LEU A 236 3.33 -14.01 -13.52
C LEU A 236 4.49 -14.80 -14.15
N GLN A 237 5.58 -14.13 -14.55
CA GLN A 237 6.80 -14.73 -15.11
C GLN A 237 6.52 -15.75 -16.25
N HIS A 238 6.88 -17.02 -16.06
CA HIS A 238 6.82 -18.07 -17.09
C HIS A 238 5.42 -18.68 -17.26
N ASP A 239 4.48 -18.35 -16.37
CA ASP A 239 3.14 -18.91 -16.38
C ASP A 239 2.28 -18.15 -17.40
N ARG A 240 2.14 -18.75 -18.59
CA ARG A 240 1.32 -18.21 -19.69
C ARG A 240 -0.16 -18.47 -19.49
N TRP A 241 -0.71 -18.03 -18.36
CA TRP A 241 -2.13 -18.21 -18.07
C TRP A 241 -3.00 -17.25 -18.87
N PHE A 242 -2.47 -16.12 -19.35
CA PHE A 242 -3.27 -15.12 -20.05
C PHE A 242 -2.62 -14.68 -21.35
N THR A 243 -3.43 -14.49 -22.39
CA THR A 243 -3.07 -13.80 -23.62
C THR A 243 -4.03 -12.64 -23.82
N PHE A 244 -3.52 -11.42 -23.95
CA PHE A 244 -4.32 -10.23 -24.27
C PHE A 244 -4.17 -9.91 -25.76
N ASP A 245 -5.26 -10.08 -26.50
CA ASP A 245 -5.29 -9.97 -27.96
C ASP A 245 -5.53 -8.52 -28.42
N GLU A 246 -6.30 -7.76 -27.64
CA GLU A 246 -6.66 -6.39 -27.98
C GLU A 246 -6.87 -5.54 -26.74
N ILE A 247 -6.33 -4.32 -26.76
CA ILE A 247 -6.73 -3.22 -25.89
C ILE A 247 -6.87 -1.99 -26.79
N SER A 248 -8.11 -1.55 -27.01
CA SER A 248 -8.39 -0.50 -28.00
C SER A 248 -9.36 0.56 -27.47
N LEU A 249 -9.09 1.82 -27.82
CA LEU A 249 -9.95 2.97 -27.55
C LEU A 249 -10.78 3.29 -28.79
N HIS A 250 -12.09 3.16 -28.68
CA HIS A 250 -13.04 3.53 -29.73
C HIS A 250 -13.59 4.93 -29.47
N GLY A 251 -13.15 5.89 -30.29
CA GLY A 251 -13.48 7.30 -30.11
C GLY A 251 -12.90 7.84 -28.80
N HIS A 252 -13.76 8.32 -27.91
CA HIS A 252 -13.36 8.89 -26.60
C HIS A 252 -14.20 8.37 -25.43
N SER A 253 -15.04 7.37 -25.66
CA SER A 253 -16.07 6.95 -24.71
C SER A 253 -16.09 5.45 -24.46
N LYS A 254 -15.43 4.64 -25.29
CA LYS A 254 -15.50 3.18 -25.19
C LYS A 254 -14.12 2.54 -25.29
N VAL A 255 -13.84 1.60 -24.38
CA VAL A 255 -12.63 0.76 -24.44
C VAL A 255 -13.04 -0.69 -24.56
N LEU A 256 -12.36 -1.42 -25.45
CA LEU A 256 -12.48 -2.87 -25.56
C LEU A 256 -11.19 -3.52 -25.08
N VAL A 257 -11.34 -4.60 -24.31
CA VAL A 257 -10.22 -5.48 -23.92
C VAL A 257 -10.61 -6.92 -24.28
N ARG A 258 -9.81 -7.57 -25.12
CA ARG A 258 -9.97 -8.98 -25.46
C ARG A 258 -8.83 -9.78 -24.90
N TYR A 259 -9.15 -10.86 -24.20
CA TYR A 259 -8.14 -11.76 -23.67
C TYR A 259 -8.63 -13.20 -23.58
N THR A 260 -7.68 -14.11 -23.63
CA THR A 260 -7.87 -15.54 -23.44
C THR A 260 -7.22 -15.96 -22.13
N TRP A 261 -7.97 -16.69 -21.30
CA TRP A 261 -7.47 -17.36 -20.11
C TRP A 261 -7.21 -18.84 -20.42
N HIS A 262 -5.95 -19.24 -20.38
CA HIS A 262 -5.47 -20.59 -20.61
C HIS A 262 -5.61 -21.43 -19.34
N LEU A 263 -6.60 -22.33 -19.31
CA LEU A 263 -6.83 -23.28 -18.23
C LEU A 263 -6.43 -24.70 -18.66
N VAL A 264 -6.16 -25.55 -17.68
CA VAL A 264 -5.87 -26.98 -17.92
C VAL A 264 -7.01 -27.67 -18.68
N ASP A 265 -8.26 -27.29 -18.39
CA ASP A 265 -9.47 -27.87 -18.99
C ASP A 265 -9.87 -27.18 -20.32
N GLY A 266 -9.05 -26.25 -20.82
CA GLY A 266 -9.26 -25.54 -22.09
C GLY A 266 -9.37 -24.03 -21.95
N ASP A 267 -9.11 -23.34 -23.06
CA ASP A 267 -9.09 -21.89 -23.15
C ASP A 267 -10.49 -21.26 -22.95
N LYS A 268 -10.52 -20.11 -22.27
CA LYS A 268 -11.72 -19.28 -22.15
C LYS A 268 -11.47 -17.88 -22.67
N ALA A 269 -12.26 -17.48 -23.66
CA ALA A 269 -12.20 -16.13 -24.22
C ALA A 269 -13.09 -15.15 -23.44
N TYR A 270 -12.59 -13.95 -23.23
CA TYR A 270 -13.28 -12.87 -22.54
C TYR A 270 -13.17 -11.57 -23.33
N GLU A 271 -14.23 -10.76 -23.25
CA GLU A 271 -14.27 -9.41 -23.80
C GLU A 271 -14.83 -8.44 -22.75
N PHE A 272 -14.05 -7.40 -22.42
CA PHE A 272 -14.54 -6.29 -21.61
C PHE A 272 -15.04 -5.20 -22.53
N ASP A 273 -16.30 -4.82 -22.34
CA ASP A 273 -16.94 -3.68 -22.98
C ASP A 273 -17.09 -2.56 -21.95
N ILE A 274 -16.24 -1.54 -22.05
CA ILE A 274 -16.07 -0.51 -21.03
C ILE A 274 -16.63 0.82 -21.54
N ASP A 275 -17.78 1.26 -20.99
CA ASP A 275 -18.29 2.63 -21.16
C ASP A 275 -17.58 3.58 -20.19
N LEU A 276 -16.73 4.45 -20.73
CA LEU A 276 -15.88 5.35 -19.95
C LEU A 276 -16.70 6.41 -19.21
N ALA A 277 -17.81 6.88 -19.79
CA ALA A 277 -18.66 7.89 -19.16
C ALA A 277 -19.33 7.31 -17.91
N GLY A 278 -19.97 6.15 -18.04
CA GLY A 278 -20.60 5.46 -16.92
C GLY A 278 -19.61 4.96 -15.88
N VAL A 279 -18.43 4.45 -16.27
CA VAL A 279 -17.37 4.10 -15.30
C VAL A 279 -16.94 5.34 -14.51
N ARG A 280 -16.72 6.47 -15.19
CA ARG A 280 -16.32 7.72 -14.54
C ARG A 280 -17.41 8.22 -13.58
N GLU A 281 -18.67 8.20 -14.00
CA GLU A 281 -19.80 8.59 -13.16
C GLU A 281 -19.95 7.68 -11.94
N GLN A 282 -19.86 6.36 -12.14
CA GLN A 282 -19.91 5.38 -11.06
C GLN A 282 -18.77 5.60 -10.06
N ARG A 283 -17.55 5.87 -10.55
CA ARG A 283 -16.38 6.14 -9.70
C ARG A 283 -16.54 7.43 -8.89
N LEU A 284 -17.08 8.49 -9.51
CA LEU A 284 -17.44 9.71 -8.82
C LEU A 284 -18.52 9.46 -7.75
N ARG A 285 -19.56 8.69 -8.08
CA ARG A 285 -20.66 8.41 -7.16
C ARG A 285 -20.24 7.57 -5.96
N LEU A 286 -19.41 6.55 -6.18
CA LEU A 286 -19.04 5.58 -5.14
C LEU A 286 -17.81 6.00 -4.33
N PHE A 287 -16.87 6.70 -4.96
CA PHE A 287 -15.55 6.97 -4.38
C PHE A 287 -15.12 8.44 -4.46
N ASP A 288 -15.98 9.31 -5.00
CA ASP A 288 -15.66 10.72 -5.29
C ASP A 288 -14.34 10.90 -6.05
N ASP A 289 -14.03 9.96 -6.97
CA ASP A 289 -12.78 9.93 -7.72
C ASP A 289 -12.99 10.22 -9.22
N PRO A 290 -12.64 11.43 -9.70
CA PRO A 290 -12.78 11.79 -11.10
C PRO A 290 -11.66 11.25 -11.99
N ARG A 291 -10.67 10.52 -11.47
CA ARG A 291 -9.44 10.19 -12.23
C ARG A 291 -9.52 8.84 -12.94
N ALA A 292 -8.85 8.79 -14.09
CA ALA A 292 -8.85 7.62 -14.95
C ALA A 292 -7.99 6.47 -14.41
N ARG A 293 -6.86 6.78 -13.76
CA ARG A 293 -5.90 5.77 -13.24
C ARG A 293 -6.56 4.74 -12.35
N THR A 294 -7.25 5.18 -11.29
CA THR A 294 -7.81 4.27 -10.29
C THR A 294 -8.93 3.41 -10.87
N ALA A 295 -9.75 3.98 -11.77
CA ALA A 295 -10.76 3.23 -12.51
C ALA A 295 -10.10 2.15 -13.41
N ALA A 296 -9.06 2.54 -14.14
CA ALA A 296 -8.33 1.68 -15.05
C ALA A 296 -7.63 0.52 -14.33
N THR A 297 -6.87 0.80 -13.26
CA THR A 297 -6.18 -0.21 -12.46
C THR A 297 -7.16 -1.21 -11.84
N SER A 298 -8.28 -0.73 -11.31
CA SER A 298 -9.31 -1.59 -10.72
C SER A 298 -9.95 -2.54 -11.73
N ILE A 299 -10.17 -2.10 -12.97
CA ILE A 299 -10.72 -2.97 -14.02
C ILE A 299 -9.64 -3.90 -14.58
N ALA A 300 -8.40 -3.40 -14.71
CA ALA A 300 -7.26 -4.12 -15.25
C ALA A 300 -6.79 -5.31 -14.38
N SER A 301 -7.00 -5.26 -13.05
CA SER A 301 -6.61 -6.36 -12.15
C SER A 301 -7.60 -7.53 -12.15
N LEU A 302 -8.85 -7.30 -12.56
CA LEU A 302 -9.93 -8.30 -12.48
C LEU A 302 -9.64 -9.64 -13.16
N PRO A 303 -8.96 -9.70 -14.33
CA PRO A 303 -8.59 -10.99 -14.94
C PRO A 303 -7.74 -11.88 -14.02
N PHE A 304 -6.95 -11.29 -13.13
CA PHE A 304 -5.94 -11.99 -12.32
C PHE A 304 -6.46 -12.41 -10.93
N ASP A 305 -7.47 -11.71 -10.39
CA ASP A 305 -8.02 -11.92 -9.04
C ASP A 305 -9.09 -13.04 -8.95
N GLN A 306 -8.94 -14.12 -9.73
CA GLN A 306 -9.90 -15.24 -9.86
C GLN A 306 -11.31 -14.78 -10.31
N PRO A 307 -11.56 -14.70 -11.62
CA PRO A 307 -12.73 -14.01 -12.16
C PRO A 307 -14.02 -14.79 -11.91
N VAL A 308 -14.71 -14.48 -10.81
CA VAL A 308 -16.14 -14.79 -10.66
C VAL A 308 -16.93 -13.55 -11.03
N PHE A 309 -17.15 -13.36 -12.33
CA PHE A 309 -18.04 -12.31 -12.81
C PHE A 309 -19.49 -12.70 -12.52
N ARG A 310 -20.26 -11.77 -11.94
CA ARG A 310 -21.68 -12.01 -11.66
C ARG A 310 -22.48 -11.83 -12.95
N ALA A 311 -23.19 -12.88 -13.36
CA ALA A 311 -24.10 -12.91 -14.52
C ALA A 311 -23.48 -12.42 -15.86
N PRO A 312 -22.36 -13.02 -16.33
CA PRO A 312 -21.78 -12.64 -17.60
C PRO A 312 -22.65 -13.08 -18.78
N GLU A 313 -22.65 -12.29 -19.85
CA GLU A 313 -23.30 -12.66 -21.11
C GLU A 313 -22.31 -13.51 -21.93
N VAL A 314 -22.74 -14.67 -22.44
CA VAL A 314 -21.88 -15.53 -23.28
C VAL A 314 -22.43 -15.54 -24.69
N ILE A 315 -21.65 -15.00 -25.63
CA ILE A 315 -22.00 -14.91 -27.05
C ILE A 315 -20.88 -15.58 -27.84
N ASP A 316 -21.23 -16.56 -28.67
CA ASP A 316 -20.29 -17.29 -29.54
C ASP A 316 -19.05 -17.84 -28.82
N GLY A 317 -19.22 -18.30 -27.57
CA GLY A 317 -18.14 -18.85 -26.74
C GLY A 317 -17.23 -17.81 -26.08
N VAL A 318 -17.50 -16.51 -26.27
CA VAL A 318 -16.81 -15.40 -25.60
C VAL A 318 -17.65 -14.93 -24.41
N THR A 319 -17.00 -14.74 -23.26
CA THR A 319 -17.63 -14.21 -22.06
C THR A 319 -17.53 -12.68 -22.06
N TRP A 320 -18.65 -12.00 -22.22
CA TRP A 320 -18.76 -10.55 -22.27
C TRP A 320 -19.02 -9.96 -20.90
N ILE A 321 -18.18 -9.00 -20.51
CA ILE A 321 -18.29 -8.25 -19.26
C ILE A 321 -18.48 -6.77 -19.59
N ARG A 322 -19.55 -6.17 -19.08
CA ARG A 322 -19.83 -4.75 -19.28
C ARG A 322 -19.45 -3.94 -18.05
N PHE A 323 -18.75 -2.83 -18.26
CA PHE A 323 -18.41 -1.86 -17.23
C PHE A 323 -19.01 -0.50 -17.58
N GLY A 324 -19.51 0.23 -16.57
CA GLY A 324 -20.12 1.54 -16.76
C GLY A 324 -21.55 1.52 -17.31
N ALA A 325 -22.15 0.35 -17.54
CA ALA A 325 -23.57 0.28 -17.88
C ALA A 325 -24.41 0.81 -16.70
N SER A 326 -25.42 1.64 -17.01
CA SER A 326 -26.45 2.02 -16.04
C SER A 326 -27.19 0.75 -15.61
N GLU A 327 -27.23 0.47 -14.30
CA GLU A 327 -28.09 -0.59 -13.74
C GLU A 327 -29.58 -0.32 -13.98
#